data_AF-A0AA86T257-F1
#
_entry.id   AF-A0AA86T257-F1
#
_cell.length_a   1.000
_cell.length_b   1.000
_cell.length_c   1.000
_cell.angle_alpha   90.00
_cell.angle_beta   90.00
_cell.angle_gamma   90.00
#
_symmetry.space_group_name_H-M   'P 1'
#
loop_
_entity.id
_entity.type
_entity.pdbx_description
1 polymer ?
#
loop_
_entity_poly.entity_id
_entity_poly.type
_entity_poly.pdbx_seq_one_letter_code
_entity_poly.pdbx_strand_id
1 'polypeptide(L)'
;MGKVDRGSLPLLSLNHVSFVCKSVSESVKFYEDVLGFVLIKRPSSFKFEGAWLFNYGIGIHLLESAKVPVEKREINPKENHISFQCSDMEVIMQKLDAMKIEFKTSVVEEGGIQVDQLFFHDPDGYMIEICNCQNLPVLPISSCPLRKQPSFFYGEGTLKINCFAEESKMMMENFVMDMLKISI
;
A
#
# COMPACT_ATOMS: atom_id res chain seq x y z
N MET A 1 -15.51 -37.13 -12.43
CA MET A 1 -14.58 -36.01 -12.15
C MET A 1 -15.33 -34.98 -11.32
N GLY A 2 -15.01 -34.83 -10.03
CA GLY A 2 -15.66 -33.85 -9.16
C GLY A 2 -15.32 -32.43 -9.57
N LYS A 3 -16.29 -31.51 -9.52
CA LYS A 3 -16.07 -30.08 -9.67
C LYS A 3 -15.12 -29.64 -8.56
N VAL A 4 -13.90 -29.20 -8.91
CA VAL A 4 -13.02 -28.53 -7.97
C VAL A 4 -13.68 -27.19 -7.64
N ASP A 5 -14.05 -27.04 -6.38
CA ASP A 5 -14.52 -25.76 -5.84
C ASP A 5 -13.40 -24.73 -6.06
N ARG A 6 -13.71 -23.68 -6.83
CA ARG A 6 -12.79 -22.57 -7.12
C ARG A 6 -12.99 -21.44 -6.11
N GLY A 7 -13.32 -21.78 -4.86
CA GLY A 7 -13.40 -20.82 -3.78
C GLY A 7 -12.06 -20.11 -3.57
N SER A 8 -12.11 -18.83 -3.22
CA SER A 8 -10.94 -18.08 -2.80
C SER A 8 -10.33 -18.69 -1.54
N LEU A 9 -9.01 -18.50 -1.35
CA LEU A 9 -8.36 -18.85 -0.08
C LEU A 9 -9.03 -18.09 1.08
N PRO A 10 -9.17 -18.69 2.27
CA PRO A 10 -9.79 -18.05 3.44
C PRO A 10 -8.83 -17.07 4.10
N LEU A 11 -8.47 -16.02 3.37
CA LEU A 11 -7.60 -14.94 3.84
C LEU A 11 -8.45 -13.85 4.52
N LEU A 12 -7.93 -13.27 5.61
CA LEU A 12 -8.59 -12.16 6.30
C LEU A 12 -8.04 -10.81 5.81
N SER A 13 -6.72 -10.64 5.85
CA SER A 13 -6.03 -9.41 5.48
C SER A 13 -4.55 -9.68 5.20
N LEU A 14 -3.86 -8.66 4.68
CA LEU A 14 -2.39 -8.66 4.65
C LEU A 14 -1.86 -8.58 6.09
N ASN A 15 -1.12 -9.61 6.52
CA ASN A 15 -0.63 -9.68 7.89
C ASN A 15 0.68 -8.90 8.09
N HIS A 16 1.66 -9.10 7.21
CA HIS A 16 2.95 -8.43 7.29
C HIS A 16 3.66 -8.40 5.94
N VAL A 17 4.64 -7.51 5.83
CA VAL A 17 5.67 -7.52 4.78
C VAL A 17 7.03 -7.84 5.40
N SER A 18 7.92 -8.45 4.62
CA SER A 18 9.27 -8.79 5.07
C SER A 18 10.33 -8.10 4.22
N PHE A 19 11.29 -7.44 4.87
CA PHE A 19 12.42 -6.80 4.22
C PHE A 19 13.75 -7.37 4.72
N VAL A 20 14.68 -7.52 3.79
CA VAL A 20 16.06 -7.90 4.09
C VAL A 20 16.86 -6.61 4.19
N CYS A 21 17.48 -6.34 5.32
CA CYS A 21 18.15 -5.08 5.61
C CYS A 21 19.62 -5.28 5.97
N LYS A 22 20.46 -4.27 5.74
CA LYS A 22 21.88 -4.32 6.14
C LYS A 22 22.08 -4.15 7.63
N SER A 23 21.20 -3.37 8.28
CA SER A 23 21.26 -3.07 9.70
C SER A 23 19.86 -3.02 10.29
N VAL A 24 19.51 -4.00 11.13
CA VAL A 24 18.21 -4.03 11.79
C VAL A 24 18.01 -2.77 12.64
N SER A 25 19.06 -2.29 13.31
CA SER A 25 18.97 -1.09 14.15
C SER A 25 18.65 0.18 13.36
N GLU A 26 19.25 0.37 12.19
CA GLU A 26 18.98 1.54 11.33
C GLU A 26 17.58 1.48 10.75
N SER A 27 17.16 0.31 10.26
CA SER A 27 15.81 0.11 9.72
C SER A 27 14.75 0.27 10.81
N VAL A 28 14.94 -0.30 12.01
CA VAL A 28 14.01 -0.10 13.14
C VAL A 28 13.84 1.37 13.43
N LYS A 29 14.95 2.11 13.61
CA LYS A 29 14.91 3.54 13.87
C LYS A 29 14.17 4.31 12.78
N PHE A 30 14.42 4.00 11.51
CA PHE A 30 13.70 4.62 10.40
C PHE A 30 12.19 4.35 10.47
N TYR A 31 11.79 3.08 10.65
CA TYR A 31 10.38 2.71 10.67
C TYR A 31 9.64 3.29 11.89
N GLU A 32 10.29 3.40 13.05
CA GLU A 32 9.75 4.07 14.24
C GLU A 32 9.68 5.60 14.04
N ASP A 33 10.79 6.25 13.69
CA ASP A 33 10.87 7.72 13.63
C ASP A 33 10.09 8.30 12.45
N VAL A 34 10.16 7.67 11.27
CA VAL A 34 9.56 8.18 10.03
C VAL A 34 8.12 7.74 9.92
N LEU A 35 7.87 6.43 9.96
CA LEU A 35 6.54 5.86 9.72
C LEU A 35 5.72 5.61 11.00
N GLY A 36 6.31 5.79 12.19
CA GLY A 36 5.58 5.62 13.45
C GLY A 36 5.28 4.17 13.81
N PHE A 37 6.02 3.20 13.26
CA PHE A 37 5.89 1.81 13.70
C PHE A 37 6.37 1.64 15.14
N VAL A 38 5.96 0.54 15.79
CA VAL A 38 6.42 0.19 17.13
C VAL A 38 7.11 -1.15 17.10
N LEU A 39 8.31 -1.25 17.68
CA LEU A 39 8.99 -2.52 17.88
C LEU A 39 8.20 -3.44 18.82
N ILE A 40 7.92 -4.66 18.39
CA ILE A 40 7.17 -5.67 19.16
C ILE A 40 8.02 -6.90 19.50
N LYS A 41 7.54 -7.68 20.48
CA LYS A 41 8.22 -8.89 20.94
C LYS A 41 8.30 -9.94 19.82
N ARG A 42 9.51 -10.39 19.53
CA ARG A 42 9.78 -11.50 18.61
C ARG A 42 9.70 -12.86 19.32
N PRO A 43 9.22 -13.92 18.64
CA PRO A 43 9.31 -15.28 19.17
C PRO A 43 10.76 -15.72 19.40
N SER A 44 11.04 -16.31 20.56
CA SER A 44 12.39 -16.70 20.97
C SER A 44 13.00 -17.86 20.18
N SER A 45 12.21 -18.54 19.33
CA SER A 45 12.65 -19.66 18.50
C SER A 45 13.50 -19.25 17.30
N PHE A 46 13.48 -17.96 16.93
CA PHE A 46 14.26 -17.49 15.79
C PHE A 46 15.70 -17.14 16.19
N LYS A 47 16.67 -17.69 15.46
CA LYS A 47 18.10 -17.61 15.78
C LYS A 47 18.91 -16.67 14.86
N PHE A 48 18.24 -15.87 14.03
CA PHE A 48 18.87 -14.88 13.16
C PHE A 48 18.67 -13.47 13.70
N GLU A 49 19.49 -12.50 13.30
CA GLU A 49 19.27 -11.10 13.66
C GLU A 49 18.09 -10.51 12.88
N GLY A 50 17.13 -9.92 13.60
CA GLY A 50 15.89 -9.44 13.00
C GLY A 50 14.95 -8.80 14.02
N ALA A 51 14.04 -7.97 13.52
CA ALA A 51 13.08 -7.22 14.31
C ALA A 51 11.67 -7.34 13.74
N TRP A 52 10.67 -7.30 14.62
CA TRP A 52 9.27 -7.27 14.25
C TRP A 52 8.70 -5.93 14.69
N LEU A 53 8.13 -5.17 13.76
CA LEU A 53 7.43 -3.93 14.06
C LEU A 53 5.96 -4.06 13.67
N PHE A 54 5.10 -3.31 14.33
CA PHE A 54 3.67 -3.32 14.04
C PHE A 54 3.07 -1.92 14.19
N ASN A 55 2.26 -1.52 13.22
CA ASN A 55 1.30 -0.41 13.30
C ASN A 55 0.30 -0.51 12.14
N TYR A 56 -0.77 0.28 12.15
CA TYR A 56 -1.75 0.39 11.06
C TYR A 56 -2.40 -0.96 10.65
N GLY A 57 -2.41 -1.94 11.54
CA GLY A 57 -2.92 -3.29 11.28
C GLY A 57 -1.98 -4.20 10.49
N ILE A 58 -0.74 -3.79 10.20
CA ILE A 58 0.24 -4.56 9.43
C ILE A 58 1.58 -4.69 10.18
N GLY A 59 2.23 -5.84 10.05
CA GLY A 59 3.59 -6.06 10.53
C GLY A 59 4.68 -5.73 9.51
N ILE A 60 5.85 -5.29 9.98
CA ILE A 60 7.10 -5.26 9.22
C ILE A 60 8.08 -6.23 9.88
N HIS A 61 8.51 -7.24 9.14
CA HIS A 61 9.54 -8.19 9.57
C HIS A 61 10.87 -7.83 8.91
N LEU A 62 11.85 -7.45 9.72
CA LEU A 62 13.21 -7.16 9.28
C LEU A 62 14.09 -8.38 9.49
N LEU A 63 14.87 -8.72 8.46
CA LEU A 63 15.87 -9.78 8.48
C LEU A 63 17.23 -9.20 8.13
N GLU A 64 18.21 -9.31 9.02
CA GLU A 64 19.55 -8.78 8.73
C GLU A 64 20.30 -9.67 7.74
N SER A 65 20.94 -9.07 6.75
CA SER A 65 21.80 -9.76 5.79
C SER A 65 22.83 -8.80 5.19
N ALA A 66 24.06 -9.27 5.02
CA ALA A 66 25.08 -8.54 4.27
C ALA A 66 24.71 -8.36 2.77
N LYS A 67 23.79 -9.18 2.26
CA LYS A 67 23.29 -9.12 0.88
C LYS A 67 21.83 -8.68 0.91
N VAL A 68 21.62 -7.38 0.69
CA VAL A 68 20.30 -6.81 0.44
C VAL A 68 20.02 -6.87 -1.06
N PRO A 69 18.82 -7.31 -1.49
CA PRO A 69 18.50 -7.51 -2.90
C PRO A 69 18.22 -6.21 -3.66
N VAL A 70 18.07 -5.09 -2.94
CA VAL A 70 17.78 -3.77 -3.51
C VAL A 70 19.03 -2.90 -3.44
N GLU A 71 19.29 -2.18 -4.52
CA GLU A 71 20.30 -1.12 -4.57
C GLU A 71 19.60 0.23 -4.53
N LYS A 72 20.10 1.15 -3.70
CA LYS A 72 19.56 2.50 -3.63
C LYS A 72 19.80 3.21 -4.97
N ARG A 73 18.70 3.56 -5.63
CA ARG A 73 18.67 4.20 -6.95
C ARG A 73 17.77 5.43 -6.92
N GLU A 74 17.65 6.10 -8.07
CA GLU A 74 16.72 7.21 -8.23
C GLU A 74 15.28 6.76 -7.92
N ILE A 75 14.52 7.61 -7.24
CA ILE A 75 13.12 7.33 -6.93
C ILE A 75 12.33 7.24 -8.25
N ASN A 76 11.65 6.11 -8.44
CA ASN A 76 10.87 5.82 -9.64
C ASN A 76 9.48 5.29 -9.24
N PRO A 77 8.42 6.12 -9.35
CA PRO A 77 7.05 5.77 -8.96
C PRO A 77 6.48 4.47 -9.58
N LYS A 78 7.13 3.92 -10.62
CA LYS A 78 6.69 2.71 -11.32
C LYS A 78 7.27 1.41 -10.76
N GLU A 79 8.10 1.49 -9.72
CA GLU A 79 8.72 0.31 -9.11
C GLU A 79 7.83 -0.33 -8.04
N ASN A 80 8.21 -1.53 -7.58
CA ASN A 80 7.52 -2.20 -6.49
C ASN A 80 7.65 -1.39 -5.20
N HIS A 81 6.55 -1.20 -4.49
CA HIS A 81 6.50 -0.47 -3.24
C HIS A 81 5.46 -1.07 -2.29
N ILE A 82 5.60 -0.72 -1.01
CA ILE A 82 4.49 -0.76 -0.06
C ILE A 82 3.88 0.63 0.00
N SER A 83 2.56 0.72 0.18
CA SER A 83 1.83 1.99 0.18
C SER A 83 1.06 2.18 1.48
N PHE A 84 1.08 3.39 2.01
CA PHE A 84 0.31 3.78 3.18
C PHE A 84 -0.64 4.93 2.86
N GLN A 85 -1.84 4.84 3.43
CA GLN A 85 -2.83 5.90 3.43
C GLN A 85 -2.36 7.08 4.31
N CYS A 86 -2.49 8.32 3.83
CA CYS A 86 -2.39 9.50 4.69
C CYS A 86 -3.70 10.29 4.74
N SER A 87 -3.90 10.99 5.87
CA SER A 87 -4.95 12.00 6.01
C SER A 87 -4.49 13.40 5.58
N ASP A 88 -3.18 13.66 5.62
CA ASP A 88 -2.59 14.97 5.37
C ASP A 88 -1.21 14.80 4.72
N MET A 89 -1.11 15.12 3.43
CA MET A 89 0.13 14.97 2.66
C MET A 89 1.14 16.08 2.99
N GLU A 90 0.68 17.28 3.34
CA GLU A 90 1.55 18.42 3.62
C GLU A 90 2.37 18.19 4.89
N VAL A 91 1.73 17.65 5.94
CA VAL A 91 2.42 17.29 7.19
C VAL A 91 3.49 16.22 6.95
N ILE A 92 3.21 15.25 6.07
CA ILE A 92 4.18 14.21 5.69
C ILE A 92 5.38 14.83 4.96
N MET A 93 5.15 15.68 3.97
CA MET A 93 6.21 16.38 3.23
C MET A 93 7.11 17.19 4.17
N GLN A 94 6.51 17.99 5.06
CA GLN A 94 7.26 18.78 6.04
C GLN A 94 8.13 17.92 6.97
N LYS A 95 7.62 16.77 7.40
CA LYS A 95 8.38 15.82 8.24
C LYS A 95 9.56 15.23 7.47
N LEU A 96 9.35 14.79 6.24
CA LEU A 96 10.42 14.22 5.40
C LEU A 96 11.50 15.26 5.08
N ASP A 97 11.11 16.50 4.76
CA ASP A 97 12.03 17.62 4.54
C ASP A 97 12.87 17.92 5.79
N ALA A 98 12.24 17.97 6.97
CA ALA A 98 12.94 18.19 8.23
C ALA A 98 13.95 17.09 8.55
N MET A 99 13.66 15.85 8.14
CA MET A 99 14.53 14.69 8.28
C MET A 99 15.53 14.55 7.12
N LYS A 100 15.48 15.44 6.12
CA LYS A 100 16.31 15.43 4.89
C LYS A 100 16.19 14.11 4.10
N ILE A 101 14.99 13.56 4.07
CA ILE A 101 14.67 12.38 3.26
C ILE A 101 14.23 12.87 1.88
N GLU A 102 14.93 12.43 0.84
CA GLU A 102 14.55 12.71 -0.54
C GLU A 102 13.24 11.99 -0.90
N PHE A 103 12.30 12.71 -1.52
CA PHE A 103 11.05 12.14 -2.01
C PHE A 103 10.67 12.72 -3.38
N LYS A 104 9.79 12.02 -4.11
CA LYS A 104 9.13 12.52 -5.32
C LYS A 104 7.63 12.51 -5.13
N THR A 105 6.94 13.52 -5.66
CA THR A 105 5.48 13.57 -5.67
C THR A 105 4.93 13.30 -7.08
N SER A 106 3.71 12.79 -7.12
CA SER A 106 2.92 12.59 -8.33
C SER A 106 1.46 12.88 -8.02
N VAL A 107 0.71 13.26 -9.05
CA VAL A 107 -0.73 13.51 -8.95
C VAL A 107 -1.44 12.67 -10.00
N VAL A 108 -2.49 11.98 -9.58
CA VAL A 108 -3.41 11.23 -10.44
C VAL A 108 -4.76 11.92 -10.40
N GLU A 109 -5.34 12.18 -11.57
CA GLU A 109 -6.67 12.74 -11.70
C GLU A 109 -7.59 11.76 -12.44
N GLU A 110 -8.71 11.41 -11.83
CA GLU A 110 -9.73 10.57 -12.45
C GLU A 110 -11.13 11.05 -12.05
N GLY A 111 -11.98 11.31 -13.04
CA GLY A 111 -13.36 11.73 -12.79
C GLY A 111 -13.50 13.05 -12.01
N GLY A 112 -12.49 13.93 -12.06
CA GLY A 112 -12.45 15.18 -11.28
C GLY A 112 -12.00 15.01 -9.82
N ILE A 113 -11.59 13.80 -9.43
CA ILE A 113 -10.98 13.51 -8.14
C ILE A 113 -9.47 13.52 -8.31
N GLN A 114 -8.78 14.23 -7.42
CA GLN A 114 -7.33 14.25 -7.35
C GLN A 114 -6.82 13.31 -6.25
N VAL A 115 -5.81 12.51 -6.59
CA VAL A 115 -5.04 11.68 -5.67
C VAL A 115 -3.58 12.11 -5.72
N ASP A 116 -3.05 12.44 -4.56
CA ASP A 116 -1.64 12.77 -4.37
C ASP A 116 -0.89 11.51 -3.93
N GLN A 117 0.28 11.33 -4.52
CA GLN A 117 1.19 10.25 -4.21
C GLN A 117 2.56 10.84 -3.88
N LEU A 118 3.23 10.28 -2.89
CA LEU A 118 4.58 10.64 -2.48
C LEU A 118 5.41 9.37 -2.34
N PHE A 119 6.60 9.35 -2.93
CA PHE A 119 7.48 8.18 -2.98
C PHE A 119 8.84 8.52 -2.38
N PHE A 120 9.37 7.62 -1.55
CA PHE A 120 10.72 7.72 -0.98
C PHE A 120 11.27 6.34 -0.68
N HIS A 121 12.55 6.28 -0.31
CA HIS A 121 13.21 5.04 0.05
C HIS A 121 13.41 4.91 1.56
N ASP A 122 13.34 3.68 2.05
CA ASP A 122 13.91 3.30 3.33
C ASP A 122 15.46 3.29 3.29
N PRO A 123 16.16 3.00 4.40
CA PRO A 123 17.62 3.02 4.44
C PRO A 123 18.29 2.07 3.43
N ASP A 124 17.62 0.98 3.08
CA ASP A 124 18.11 -0.08 2.21
C ASP A 124 17.66 0.08 0.74
N GLY A 125 16.80 1.06 0.45
CA GLY A 125 16.33 1.35 -0.90
C GLY A 125 14.96 0.78 -1.24
N TYR A 126 14.24 0.18 -0.28
CA TYR A 126 12.86 -0.25 -0.51
C TYR A 126 11.97 0.97 -0.65
N MET A 127 11.15 0.97 -1.71
CA MET A 127 10.28 2.10 -2.01
C MET A 127 9.01 2.05 -1.15
N ILE A 128 8.69 3.21 -0.57
CA ILE A 128 7.50 3.47 0.22
C ILE A 128 6.70 4.54 -0.50
N GLU A 129 5.42 4.28 -0.71
CA GLU A 129 4.44 5.24 -1.18
C GLU A 129 3.57 5.73 0.00
N ILE A 130 3.27 7.02 0.00
CA ILE A 130 2.20 7.62 0.79
C ILE A 130 1.16 8.17 -0.18
N CYS A 131 -0.11 7.82 -0.02
CA CYS A 131 -1.17 8.36 -0.87
C CYS A 131 -2.49 8.61 -0.14
N ASN A 132 -3.33 9.45 -0.74
CA ASN A 132 -4.74 9.63 -0.36
C ASN A 132 -5.67 8.85 -1.31
N CYS A 133 -5.24 7.68 -1.80
CA CYS A 133 -5.94 6.88 -2.82
C CYS A 133 -7.39 6.50 -2.47
N GLN A 134 -7.79 6.55 -1.20
CA GLN A 134 -9.18 6.33 -0.76
C GLN A 134 -10.17 7.35 -1.33
N ASN A 135 -9.67 8.46 -1.86
CA ASN A 135 -10.50 9.44 -2.56
C ASN A 135 -11.12 8.84 -3.83
N LEU A 136 -10.47 7.86 -4.46
CA LEU A 136 -11.01 7.16 -5.63
C LEU A 136 -11.92 6.00 -5.21
N PRO A 137 -13.06 5.81 -5.89
CA PRO A 137 -13.93 4.68 -5.63
C PRO A 137 -13.28 3.38 -6.11
N VAL A 138 -13.31 2.33 -5.27
CA VAL A 138 -12.88 0.99 -5.67
C VAL A 138 -13.99 0.34 -6.48
N LEU A 139 -13.75 0.16 -7.79
CA LEU A 139 -14.71 -0.40 -8.73
C LEU A 139 -14.15 -1.71 -9.34
N PRO A 140 -14.82 -2.86 -9.19
CA PRO A 140 -14.37 -4.10 -9.80
C PRO A 140 -14.48 -4.03 -11.31
N ILE A 141 -13.49 -4.53 -12.04
CA ILE A 141 -13.56 -4.53 -13.52
C ILE A 141 -14.59 -5.56 -14.02
N SER A 142 -14.84 -6.62 -13.27
CA SER A 142 -15.78 -7.70 -13.66
C SER A 142 -17.23 -7.24 -13.82
N SER A 143 -17.57 -6.05 -13.34
CA SER A 143 -18.90 -5.47 -13.51
C SER A 143 -19.05 -4.58 -14.73
N CYS A 144 -17.98 -4.36 -15.50
CA CYS A 144 -18.06 -3.66 -16.77
C CYS A 144 -17.39 -4.51 -17.85
N PRO A 145 -18.11 -4.95 -18.91
CA PRO A 145 -17.47 -5.67 -20.00
C PRO A 145 -16.35 -4.80 -20.57
N LEU A 146 -15.10 -5.26 -20.43
CA LEU A 146 -13.94 -4.67 -21.09
C LEU A 146 -14.16 -4.77 -22.61
N ARG A 147 -14.89 -3.81 -23.18
CA ARG A 147 -14.78 -3.53 -24.62
C ARG A 147 -13.36 -3.01 -24.79
N LYS A 148 -12.52 -3.80 -25.47
CA LYS A 148 -11.27 -3.32 -26.06
C LYS A 148 -11.59 -2.03 -26.81
N GLN A 149 -11.22 -0.89 -26.25
CA GLN A 149 -11.23 0.36 -27.00
C GLN A 149 -10.03 0.31 -27.95
N PRO A 150 -10.22 0.38 -29.28
CA PRO A 150 -9.16 0.84 -30.16
C PRO A 150 -8.98 2.34 -29.94
N SER A 151 -7.73 2.76 -29.79
CA SER A 151 -7.19 4.13 -29.95
C SER A 151 -8.19 5.28 -30.16
N PHE A 152 -8.19 6.23 -29.21
CA PHE A 152 -8.49 7.67 -29.35
C PHE A 152 -9.60 8.07 -30.34
N PHE A 153 -10.76 8.51 -29.86
CA PHE A 153 -11.49 9.67 -30.39
C PHE A 153 -12.41 10.27 -29.31
N TYR A 154 -12.33 11.59 -29.11
CA TYR A 154 -13.21 12.39 -28.24
C TYR A 154 -14.64 12.36 -28.77
N GLY A 155 -15.60 12.13 -27.87
CA GLY A 155 -17.04 12.24 -28.17
C GLY A 155 -17.82 12.40 -26.87
N GLU A 156 -18.44 13.57 -26.73
CA GLU A 156 -19.36 13.99 -25.67
C GLU A 156 -20.42 12.92 -25.41
N GLY A 157 -20.47 12.37 -24.20
CA GLY A 157 -21.43 11.32 -23.85
C GLY A 157 -21.47 11.05 -22.36
N THR A 158 -22.59 11.40 -21.74
CA THR A 158 -22.92 11.19 -20.32
C THR A 158 -22.82 9.70 -19.97
N LEU A 159 -21.67 9.27 -19.41
CA LEU A 159 -21.46 7.90 -18.94
C LEU A 159 -22.32 7.65 -17.70
N LYS A 160 -22.98 6.48 -17.67
CA LYS A 160 -23.89 6.03 -16.61
C LYS A 160 -23.16 5.94 -15.26
N ILE A 161 -23.29 6.99 -14.45
CA ILE A 161 -22.78 7.06 -13.06
C ILE A 161 -23.49 6.06 -12.14
N ASN A 162 -24.75 5.69 -12.43
CA ASN A 162 -25.57 4.91 -11.49
C ASN A 162 -25.10 3.46 -11.25
N CYS A 163 -24.54 2.76 -12.25
CA CYS A 163 -24.11 1.37 -12.04
C CYS A 163 -22.84 1.27 -11.19
N PHE A 164 -21.89 2.19 -11.37
CA PHE A 164 -20.65 2.19 -10.60
C PHE A 164 -20.87 2.57 -9.13
N ALA A 165 -21.82 3.47 -8.86
CA ALA A 165 -22.17 3.90 -7.51
C ALA A 165 -22.73 2.75 -6.64
N GLU A 166 -23.59 1.89 -7.19
CA GLU A 166 -24.17 0.78 -6.44
C GLU A 166 -23.14 -0.31 -6.13
N GLU A 167 -22.21 -0.60 -7.05
CA GLU A 167 -21.20 -1.65 -6.87
C GLU A 167 -20.05 -1.24 -5.96
N SER A 168 -19.57 0.00 -6.08
CA SER A 168 -18.63 0.58 -5.11
C SER A 168 -19.26 0.60 -3.72
N LYS A 169 -20.53 0.99 -3.60
CA LYS A 169 -21.26 0.96 -2.34
C LYS A 169 -21.35 -0.46 -1.77
N MET A 170 -21.68 -1.46 -2.59
CA MET A 170 -21.72 -2.86 -2.17
C MET A 170 -20.35 -3.38 -1.74
N MET A 171 -19.27 -3.00 -2.43
CA MET A 171 -17.91 -3.34 -2.01
C MET A 171 -17.51 -2.69 -0.70
N MET A 172 -17.85 -1.41 -0.52
CA MET A 172 -17.61 -0.69 0.72
C MET A 172 -18.43 -1.30 1.87
N GLU A 173 -19.69 -1.65 1.62
CA GLU A 173 -20.56 -2.35 2.58
C GLU A 173 -20.02 -3.73 2.94
N ASN A 174 -19.53 -4.51 1.97
CA ASN A 174 -18.89 -5.80 2.21
C ASN A 174 -17.59 -5.63 3.03
N PHE A 175 -16.77 -4.63 2.69
CA PHE A 175 -15.55 -4.31 3.44
C PHE A 175 -15.88 -3.95 4.90
N VAL A 176 -16.89 -3.11 5.12
CA VAL A 176 -17.37 -2.74 6.46
C VAL A 176 -17.94 -3.97 7.20
N MET A 177 -18.72 -4.81 6.52
CA MET A 177 -19.23 -6.05 7.11
C MET A 177 -18.11 -7.01 7.51
N ASP A 178 -17.07 -7.13 6.70
CA ASP A 178 -15.93 -8.00 7.00
C ASP A 178 -15.09 -7.42 8.14
N MET A 179 -14.92 -6.10 8.21
CA MET A 179 -14.30 -5.43 9.38
C MET A 179 -15.08 -5.67 10.68
N LEU A 180 -16.42 -5.65 10.63
CA LEU A 180 -17.27 -5.93 11.79
C LEU A 180 -17.20 -7.39 12.25
N LYS A 181 -17.04 -8.36 11.33
CA LYS A 181 -16.86 -9.78 11.68
C LYS A 181 -15.52 -10.06 12.35
N ILE A 182 -14.48 -9.26 12.09
CA ILE A 182 -13.16 -9.40 12.73
C ILE A 182 -13.19 -8.93 14.19
N SER A 183 -14.19 -8.13 14.58
CA SER A 183 -14.30 -7.51 15.91
C SER A 183 -15.12 -8.31 16.94
N ILE A 184 -15.48 -9.57 16.65
CA ILE A 184 -16.30 -10.46 17.50
C ILE A 184 -15.49 -11.66 17.97
#